data_AF-A0A1Y2W4U6-F1
#
_entry.id   AF-A0A1Y2W4U6-F1
#
_cell.length_a   1.000
_cell.length_b   1.000
_cell.length_c   1.000
_cell.angle_alpha   90.00
_cell.angle_beta   90.00
_cell.angle_gamma   90.00
#
_symmetry.space_group_name_H-M   'P 1'
#
loop_
_entity.id
_entity.type
_entity.pdbx_description
1 polymer ?
#
loop_
_entity_poly.entity_id
_entity_poly.type
_entity_poly.pdbx_seq_one_letter_code
_entity_poly.pdbx_strand_id
1 'polypeptide(L)'
;MAPSKNIPKQRLAALTRLYNDLGERIGFQGDELHYTRNILDSEYVKPFFKEYRRDYLEVTAELEIIDCGELSRWCKLTNAFAQPKYARAKSPKKEGWTALDHATRFLVRVLRNSWENGGTLWTHGKFDPDNDERDEIYQVWATLRYLQNEWEAANTESWEVAQI
;
A
#
# COMPACT_ATOMS: atom_id res chain seq x y z
N MET A 1 20.72 -11.65 -5.32
CA MET A 1 20.50 -10.75 -4.17
C MET A 1 20.78 -9.35 -4.65
N ALA A 2 19.76 -8.48 -4.74
CA ALA A 2 20.02 -7.07 -5.03
C ALA A 2 20.83 -6.47 -3.87
N PRO A 3 21.88 -5.68 -4.14
CA PRO A 3 22.68 -5.08 -3.09
C PRO A 3 21.78 -4.21 -2.21
N SER A 4 21.83 -4.42 -0.90
CA SER A 4 21.22 -3.52 0.08
C SER A 4 21.91 -2.16 -0.02
N LYS A 5 21.41 -1.28 -0.90
CA LYS A 5 21.85 0.11 -0.94
C LYS A 5 21.44 0.77 0.37
N ASN A 6 22.42 1.29 1.11
CA ASN A 6 22.13 2.05 2.33
C ASN A 6 21.32 3.31 1.97
N ILE A 7 20.17 3.50 2.61
CA ILE A 7 19.32 4.67 2.42
C ILE A 7 20.10 5.92 2.89
N PRO A 8 20.26 6.98 2.06
CA PRO A 8 20.93 8.19 2.48
C PRO A 8 20.27 8.84 3.71
N LYS A 9 21.08 9.42 4.62
CA LYS A 9 20.61 9.98 5.90
C LYS A 9 19.44 10.98 5.76
N GLN A 10 19.49 11.83 4.75
CA GLN A 10 18.42 12.81 4.48
C GLN A 10 17.09 12.13 4.15
N ARG A 11 17.14 11.01 3.40
CA ARG A 11 15.95 10.24 3.07
C ARG A 11 15.40 9.49 4.27
N LEU A 12 16.29 8.97 5.11
CA LEU A 12 15.92 8.30 6.36
C LEU A 12 15.11 9.23 7.27
N ALA A 13 15.51 10.50 7.42
CA ALA A 13 14.78 11.45 8.25
C ALA A 13 13.34 11.70 7.76
N ALA A 14 13.13 11.82 6.44
CA ALA A 14 11.78 11.97 5.92
C ALA A 14 10.97 10.67 6.03
N LEU A 15 11.59 9.50 5.82
CA LEU A 15 10.92 8.22 6.04
C LEU A 15 10.50 8.06 7.50
N THR A 16 11.30 8.54 8.47
CA THR A 16 10.89 8.55 9.88
C THR A 16 9.63 9.40 10.09
N ARG A 17 9.55 10.57 9.46
CA ARG A 17 8.34 11.40 9.52
C ARG A 17 7.13 10.68 8.90
N LEU A 18 7.29 10.14 7.69
CA LEU A 18 6.22 9.40 7.01
C LEU A 18 5.79 8.14 7.80
N TYR A 19 6.71 7.49 8.51
CA TYR A 19 6.42 6.35 9.36
C TYR A 19 5.57 6.75 10.56
N ASN A 20 5.89 7.87 11.21
CA ASN A 20 5.10 8.39 12.32
C ASN A 20 3.70 8.81 11.85
N ASP A 21 3.62 9.55 10.74
CA ASP A 21 2.35 9.98 10.13
C ASP A 21 1.49 8.75 9.73
N LEU A 22 2.12 7.68 9.20
CA LEU A 22 1.43 6.42 8.91
C LEU A 22 0.90 5.77 10.18
N GLY A 23 1.72 5.68 11.23
CA GLY A 23 1.34 5.06 12.49
C GLY A 23 0.09 5.72 13.10
N GLU A 24 0.06 7.06 13.11
CA GLU A 24 -1.11 7.81 13.55
C GLU A 24 -2.35 7.53 12.68
N ARG A 25 -2.19 7.47 11.35
CA ARG A 25 -3.28 7.21 10.39
C ARG A 25 -3.90 5.82 10.51
N ILE A 26 -3.11 4.82 10.90
CA ILE A 26 -3.58 3.46 11.12
C ILE A 26 -3.99 3.22 12.58
N GLY A 27 -3.96 4.26 13.42
CA GLY A 27 -4.55 4.26 14.76
C GLY A 27 -3.58 4.07 15.92
N PHE A 28 -2.26 4.06 15.71
CA PHE A 28 -1.27 3.97 16.78
C PHE A 28 -0.78 5.36 17.21
N GLN A 29 -0.60 5.55 18.52
CA GLN A 29 -0.10 6.81 19.08
C GLN A 29 1.04 6.58 20.06
N GLY A 30 1.93 7.57 20.17
CA GLY A 30 2.97 7.60 21.19
C GLY A 30 3.87 6.36 21.17
N ASP A 31 3.84 5.61 22.28
CA ASP A 31 4.64 4.40 22.44
C ASP A 31 4.16 3.25 21.56
N GLU A 32 2.94 3.24 21.04
CA GLU A 32 2.39 2.20 20.15
C GLU A 32 2.89 2.27 18.70
N LEU A 33 3.57 3.37 18.30
CA LEU A 33 4.05 3.55 16.92
C LEU A 33 4.96 2.41 16.43
N HIS A 34 5.60 1.67 17.34
CA HIS A 34 6.40 0.51 16.99
C HIS A 34 5.58 -0.64 16.37
N TYR A 35 4.28 -0.73 16.65
CA TYR A 35 3.38 -1.73 16.05
C TYR A 35 3.17 -1.50 14.55
N THR A 36 3.37 -0.27 14.04
CA THR A 36 3.30 0.03 12.60
C THR A 36 4.22 -0.89 11.80
N ARG A 37 5.45 -1.14 12.27
CA ARG A 37 6.38 -2.05 11.60
C ARG A 37 5.85 -3.48 11.57
N ASN A 38 5.20 -3.94 12.65
CA ASN A 38 4.58 -5.27 12.70
C ASN A 38 3.46 -5.40 11.65
N ILE A 39 2.67 -4.36 11.41
CA ILE A 39 1.65 -4.35 10.34
C ILE A 39 2.33 -4.45 8.96
N LEU A 40 3.33 -3.61 8.71
CA LEU A 40 4.05 -3.59 7.43
C LEU A 40 4.70 -4.94 7.10
N ASP A 41 5.26 -5.60 8.11
CA ASP A 41 5.91 -6.90 7.99
C ASP A 41 4.96 -8.10 8.14
N SER A 42 3.69 -7.87 8.42
CA SER A 42 2.69 -8.91 8.64
C SER A 42 2.41 -9.73 7.36
N GLU A 43 1.85 -10.94 7.56
CA GLU A 43 1.38 -11.79 6.47
C GLU A 43 0.24 -11.17 5.62
N TYR A 44 -0.40 -10.13 6.14
CA TYR A 44 -1.52 -9.43 5.51
C TYR A 44 -1.08 -8.31 4.58
N VAL A 45 0.17 -7.84 4.68
CA VAL A 45 0.70 -6.73 3.86
C VAL A 45 1.91 -7.17 3.04
N LYS A 46 2.88 -7.80 3.69
CA LYS A 46 4.20 -8.11 3.11
C LYS A 46 4.13 -8.94 1.83
N PRO A 47 3.31 -10.01 1.73
CA PRO A 47 3.23 -10.80 0.49
C PRO A 47 2.67 -10.00 -0.69
N PHE A 48 1.69 -9.12 -0.44
CA PHE A 48 1.06 -8.32 -1.48
C PHE A 48 1.93 -7.16 -1.91
N PHE A 49 2.68 -6.55 -0.99
CA PHE A 49 3.68 -5.55 -1.36
C PHE A 49 4.82 -6.18 -2.16
N LYS A 50 5.25 -7.40 -1.83
CA LYS A 50 6.23 -8.13 -2.64
C LYS A 50 5.74 -8.37 -4.07
N GLU A 51 4.45 -8.68 -4.25
CA GLU A 51 3.82 -8.78 -5.58
C GLU A 51 3.85 -7.43 -6.29
N TYR A 52 3.38 -6.35 -5.65
CA TYR A 52 3.37 -4.99 -6.18
C TYR A 52 4.78 -4.53 -6.61
N ARG A 53 5.78 -4.76 -5.75
CA ARG A 53 7.17 -4.39 -6.03
C ARG A 53 7.73 -5.11 -7.24
N ARG A 54 7.58 -6.44 -7.31
CA ARG A 54 8.07 -7.26 -8.44
C ARG A 54 7.41 -6.87 -9.75
N ASP A 55 6.10 -6.62 -9.71
CA ASP A 55 5.29 -6.48 -10.92
C ASP A 55 5.15 -5.03 -11.40
N TYR A 56 5.49 -4.05 -10.57
CA TYR A 56 5.42 -2.63 -10.91
C TYR A 56 6.73 -1.90 -10.62
N LEU A 57 7.14 -1.79 -9.35
CA LEU A 57 8.28 -0.94 -8.95
C LEU A 57 9.61 -1.36 -9.60
N GLU A 58 9.89 -2.66 -9.68
CA GLU A 58 11.14 -3.19 -10.24
C GLU A 58 11.20 -3.14 -11.77
N VAL A 59 10.07 -2.92 -12.45
CA VAL A 59 9.96 -3.06 -13.92
C VAL A 59 9.54 -1.77 -14.64
N THR A 60 9.06 -0.76 -13.92
CA THR A 60 8.73 0.54 -14.49
C THR A 60 9.90 1.51 -14.41
N ALA A 61 10.06 2.35 -15.44
CA ALA A 61 11.06 3.41 -15.46
C ALA A 61 10.59 4.66 -14.70
N GLU A 62 9.28 4.95 -14.76
CA GLU A 62 8.65 6.11 -14.15
C GLU A 62 7.57 5.64 -13.17
N LEU A 63 7.63 6.18 -11.95
CA LEU A 63 6.70 5.85 -10.89
C LEU A 63 5.59 6.89 -10.84
N GLU A 64 4.36 6.42 -10.90
CA GLU A 64 3.19 7.27 -10.81
C GLU A 64 2.82 7.49 -9.34
N ILE A 65 2.46 8.72 -9.01
CA ILE A 65 1.85 9.04 -7.72
C ILE A 65 0.36 8.69 -7.82
N ILE A 66 -0.03 7.69 -7.04
CA ILE A 66 -1.40 7.20 -7.04
C ILE A 66 -2.19 7.97 -5.98
N ASP A 67 -3.16 8.78 -6.42
CA ASP A 67 -4.07 9.50 -5.52
C ASP A 67 -5.09 8.55 -4.87
N CYS A 68 -5.40 8.77 -3.60
CA CYS A 68 -6.36 7.92 -2.88
C CYS A 68 -7.78 8.06 -3.43
N GLY A 69 -8.18 9.28 -3.81
CA GLY A 69 -9.50 9.56 -4.37
C GLY A 69 -9.68 8.92 -5.74
N GLU A 70 -8.65 8.98 -6.58
CA GLU A 70 -8.60 8.27 -7.86
C GLU A 70 -8.65 6.76 -7.68
N LEU A 71 -7.84 6.20 -6.79
CA LEU A 71 -7.84 4.76 -6.49
C LEU A 71 -9.23 4.30 -6.00
N SER A 72 -9.84 5.03 -5.08
CA SER A 72 -11.17 4.74 -4.57
C SER A 72 -12.22 4.77 -5.70
N ARG A 73 -12.19 5.81 -6.54
CA ARG A 73 -13.07 5.94 -7.71
C ARG A 73 -12.88 4.77 -8.68
N TRP A 74 -11.63 4.40 -8.96
CA TRP A 74 -11.30 3.30 -9.85
C TRP A 74 -11.81 1.95 -9.32
N CYS A 75 -11.64 1.67 -8.03
CA CYS A 75 -12.16 0.48 -7.39
C CYS A 75 -13.69 0.36 -7.54
N LYS A 76 -14.41 1.48 -7.34
CA LYS A 76 -15.87 1.55 -7.54
C LYS A 76 -16.25 1.33 -9.00
N LEU A 77 -15.65 2.09 -9.92
CA LEU A 77 -15.96 2.04 -11.35
C LEU A 77 -15.74 0.64 -11.95
N THR A 78 -14.68 -0.05 -11.54
CA THR A 78 -14.33 -1.37 -12.08
C THR A 78 -14.97 -2.52 -11.34
N ASN A 79 -15.70 -2.24 -10.25
CA ASN A 79 -16.19 -3.24 -9.30
C ASN A 79 -15.04 -4.17 -8.81
N ALA A 80 -13.93 -3.57 -8.41
CA ALA A 80 -12.65 -4.27 -8.27
C ALA A 80 -12.68 -5.49 -7.33
N PHE A 81 -13.48 -5.43 -6.25
CA PHE A 81 -13.59 -6.50 -5.26
C PHE A 81 -14.27 -7.77 -5.79
N ALA A 82 -15.13 -7.63 -6.81
CA ALA A 82 -15.77 -8.75 -7.49
C ALA A 82 -14.92 -9.27 -8.67
N GLN A 83 -14.03 -8.44 -9.21
CA GLN A 83 -13.22 -8.78 -10.38
C GLN A 83 -12.16 -9.83 -10.05
N PRO A 84 -12.14 -10.99 -10.73
CA PRO A 84 -11.15 -12.03 -10.50
C PRO A 84 -9.69 -11.56 -10.61
N LYS A 85 -9.42 -10.59 -11.49
CA LYS A 85 -8.06 -10.07 -11.71
C LYS A 85 -7.47 -9.35 -10.49
N TYR A 86 -8.29 -8.73 -9.63
CA TYR A 86 -7.81 -8.09 -8.42
C TYR A 86 -8.02 -8.99 -7.20
N ALA A 87 -9.15 -9.69 -7.13
CA ALA A 87 -9.55 -10.43 -5.95
C ALA A 87 -8.86 -11.79 -5.77
N ARG A 88 -8.58 -12.52 -6.85
CA ARG A 88 -8.10 -13.91 -6.72
C ARG A 88 -6.62 -14.00 -6.37
N ALA A 89 -6.29 -15.02 -5.59
CA ALA A 89 -4.92 -15.36 -5.24
C ALA A 89 -4.04 -15.71 -6.45
N LYS A 90 -4.63 -16.34 -7.46
CA LYS A 90 -3.94 -16.68 -8.71
C LYS A 90 -3.39 -15.41 -9.37
N SER A 91 -2.12 -15.46 -9.79
CA SER A 91 -1.49 -14.40 -10.56
C SER A 91 -2.25 -14.20 -11.88
N PRO A 92 -2.91 -13.05 -12.09
CA PRO A 92 -3.53 -12.73 -13.36
C PRO A 92 -2.44 -12.49 -14.41
N LYS A 93 -2.85 -12.54 -15.67
CA LYS A 93 -2.10 -11.96 -16.79
C LYS A 93 -2.07 -10.44 -16.61
N LYS A 94 -0.87 -9.85 -16.54
CA LYS A 94 -0.63 -8.45 -16.19
C LYS A 94 -0.22 -7.58 -17.39
N GLU A 95 -0.38 -8.10 -18.60
CA GLU A 95 -0.12 -7.34 -19.82
C GLU A 95 -1.05 -6.12 -19.89
N GLY A 96 -0.47 -4.93 -20.06
CA GLY A 96 -1.22 -3.67 -20.17
C GLY A 96 -1.75 -3.11 -18.85
N TRP A 97 -1.28 -3.60 -17.70
CA TRP A 97 -1.68 -3.06 -16.41
C TRP A 97 -1.11 -1.66 -16.17
N THR A 98 -1.95 -0.79 -15.63
CA THR A 98 -1.57 0.57 -15.19
C THR A 98 -1.09 0.56 -13.74
N ALA A 99 -0.45 1.65 -13.29
CA ALA A 99 -0.12 1.83 -11.87
C ALA A 99 -1.35 1.66 -10.96
N LEU A 100 -2.51 2.18 -11.39
CA LEU A 100 -3.80 2.00 -10.72
C LEU A 100 -4.23 0.54 -10.64
N ASP A 101 -4.03 -0.28 -11.68
CA ASP A 101 -4.34 -1.72 -11.62
C ASP A 101 -3.49 -2.43 -10.56
N HIS A 102 -2.19 -2.11 -10.48
CA HIS A 102 -1.30 -2.70 -9.49
C HIS A 102 -1.66 -2.28 -8.06
N ALA A 103 -1.95 -0.99 -7.84
CA ALA A 103 -2.39 -0.49 -6.53
C ALA A 103 -3.77 -1.04 -6.13
N THR A 104 -4.70 -1.14 -7.09
CA THR A 104 -6.01 -1.76 -6.87
C THR A 104 -5.86 -3.21 -6.47
N ARG A 105 -4.96 -3.96 -7.12
CA ARG A 105 -4.69 -5.34 -6.72
C ARG A 105 -4.11 -5.43 -5.32
N PHE A 106 -3.13 -4.59 -4.99
CA PHE A 106 -2.59 -4.56 -3.62
C PHE A 106 -3.72 -4.31 -2.60
N LEU A 107 -4.49 -3.25 -2.81
CA LEU A 107 -5.58 -2.85 -1.92
C LEU A 107 -6.62 -3.95 -1.73
N VAL A 108 -7.14 -4.50 -2.83
CA VAL A 108 -8.16 -5.55 -2.79
C VAL A 108 -7.63 -6.79 -2.08
N ARG A 109 -6.37 -7.17 -2.31
CA ARG A 109 -5.79 -8.38 -1.70
C ARG A 109 -5.56 -8.21 -0.20
N VAL A 110 -5.07 -7.05 0.24
CA VAL A 110 -4.90 -6.74 1.67
C VAL A 110 -6.25 -6.76 2.39
N LEU A 111 -7.25 -6.04 1.87
CA LEU A 111 -8.55 -5.93 2.51
C LEU A 111 -9.29 -7.27 2.54
N ARG A 112 -9.35 -7.99 1.40
CA ARG A 112 -10.00 -9.31 1.37
C ARG A 112 -9.31 -10.30 2.29
N ASN A 113 -7.98 -10.30 2.35
CA ASN A 113 -7.25 -11.21 3.23
C ASN A 113 -7.52 -10.88 4.70
N SER A 114 -7.59 -9.60 5.07
CA SER A 114 -7.99 -9.19 6.42
C SER A 114 -9.41 -9.68 6.74
N TRP A 115 -10.38 -9.42 5.87
CA TRP A 115 -11.79 -9.81 6.07
C TRP A 115 -11.97 -11.34 6.18
N GLU A 116 -11.28 -12.11 5.34
CA GLU A 116 -11.36 -13.58 5.31
C GLU A 116 -10.73 -14.23 6.56
N ASN A 117 -9.87 -13.52 7.30
CA ASN A 117 -9.14 -14.06 8.45
C ASN A 117 -9.47 -13.35 9.78
N GLY A 118 -10.66 -12.75 9.90
CA GLY A 118 -11.12 -12.17 11.16
C GLY A 118 -10.51 -10.81 11.53
N GLY A 119 -9.82 -10.16 10.58
CA GLY A 119 -9.50 -8.73 10.51
C GLY A 119 -9.15 -8.00 11.81
N THR A 120 -8.11 -8.39 12.53
CA THR A 120 -7.64 -7.63 13.71
C THR A 120 -6.77 -6.42 13.37
N LEU A 121 -6.33 -6.27 12.11
CA LEU A 121 -5.33 -5.25 11.69
C LEU A 121 -5.90 -3.91 11.23
N TRP A 122 -7.14 -3.92 10.73
CA TRP A 122 -7.86 -2.72 10.32
C TRP A 122 -9.10 -2.66 11.21
N THR A 123 -9.48 -1.49 11.70
CA THR A 123 -10.65 -1.34 12.57
C THR A 123 -11.88 -1.95 11.91
N HIS A 124 -12.36 -3.09 12.44
CA HIS A 124 -13.60 -3.72 11.98
C HIS A 124 -14.75 -2.71 12.07
N GLY A 125 -15.28 -2.31 10.92
CA GLY A 125 -16.42 -1.42 10.84
C GLY A 125 -17.07 -1.46 9.47
N LYS A 126 -17.72 -2.60 9.14
CA LYS A 126 -18.57 -2.84 7.95
C LYS A 126 -18.19 -1.97 6.74
N PHE A 127 -17.28 -2.47 5.90
CA PHE A 127 -17.17 -1.97 4.53
C PHE A 127 -18.54 -2.08 3.85
N ASP A 128 -19.27 -0.97 3.88
CA ASP A 128 -20.44 -0.71 3.08
C ASP A 128 -19.91 0.17 1.94
N PRO A 129 -19.89 -0.32 0.68
CA PRO A 129 -19.43 0.46 -0.46
C PRO A 129 -20.25 1.76 -0.67
N ASP A 130 -21.40 1.88 0.00
CA ASP A 130 -22.28 3.03 0.04
C ASP A 130 -22.13 3.89 1.31
N ASN A 131 -21.35 3.45 2.32
CA ASN A 131 -21.03 4.24 3.51
C ASN A 131 -19.79 5.10 3.26
N ASP A 132 -19.87 6.38 3.65
CA ASP A 132 -18.91 7.43 3.30
C ASP A 132 -17.61 7.40 4.15
N GLU A 133 -17.48 6.46 5.09
CA GLU A 133 -16.29 6.27 5.93
C GLU A 133 -15.19 5.52 5.15
N ARG A 134 -14.38 6.28 4.41
CA ARG A 134 -13.28 5.83 3.52
C ARG A 134 -12.05 5.27 4.25
N ASP A 135 -12.18 4.91 5.52
CA ASP A 135 -11.02 4.78 6.42
C ASP A 135 -10.12 3.59 6.06
N GLU A 136 -10.69 2.42 5.73
CA GLU A 136 -9.89 1.23 5.38
C GLU A 136 -9.15 1.38 4.03
N ILE A 137 -9.81 1.94 3.01
CA ILE A 137 -9.17 2.21 1.71
C ILE A 137 -8.01 3.18 1.89
N TYR A 138 -8.22 4.23 2.68
CA TYR A 138 -7.21 5.23 2.95
C TYR A 138 -6.03 4.66 3.74
N GLN A 139 -6.28 3.86 4.77
CA GLN A 139 -5.24 3.21 5.58
C GLN A 139 -4.37 2.27 4.74
N VAL A 140 -4.99 1.44 3.89
CA VAL A 140 -4.26 0.53 3.00
C VAL A 140 -3.52 1.30 1.91
N TRP A 141 -4.10 2.37 1.38
CA TRP A 141 -3.41 3.27 0.45
C TRP A 141 -2.21 3.96 1.11
N ALA A 142 -2.35 4.49 2.32
CA ALA A 142 -1.26 5.13 3.06
C ALA A 142 -0.12 4.13 3.34
N THR A 143 -0.48 2.89 3.66
CA THR A 143 0.46 1.76 3.79
C THR A 143 1.22 1.51 2.48
N LEU A 144 0.51 1.42 1.35
CA LEU A 144 1.14 1.27 0.04
C LEU A 144 2.09 2.43 -0.28
N ARG A 145 1.65 3.67 -0.04
CA ARG A 145 2.46 4.87 -0.28
C ARG A 145 3.71 4.89 0.58
N TYR A 146 3.62 4.55 1.87
CA TYR A 146 4.80 4.46 2.73
C TYR A 146 5.80 3.43 2.19
N LEU A 147 5.34 2.21 1.87
CA LEU A 147 6.19 1.14 1.38
C LEU A 147 6.84 1.48 0.02
N GLN A 148 6.10 2.16 -0.86
CA GLN A 148 6.65 2.68 -2.11
C GLN A 148 7.75 3.72 -1.84
N ASN A 149 7.50 4.70 -0.96
CA ASN A 149 8.50 5.70 -0.57
C ASN A 149 9.77 5.07 0.03
N GLU A 150 9.62 4.04 0.88
CA GLU A 150 10.72 3.30 1.46
C GLU A 150 11.56 2.59 0.38
N TRP A 151 10.89 2.01 -0.63
CA TRP A 151 11.57 1.41 -1.77
C TRP A 151 12.28 2.45 -2.64
N GLU A 152 11.63 3.57 -2.98
CA GLU A 152 12.22 4.65 -3.78
C GLU A 152 13.46 5.23 -3.10
N ALA A 153 13.36 5.52 -1.81
CA ALA A 153 14.47 6.05 -1.03
C ALA A 153 15.72 5.14 -1.07
N ALA A 154 15.54 3.83 -1.21
CA ALA A 154 16.63 2.86 -1.33
C ALA A 154 17.11 2.62 -2.77
N ASN A 155 16.27 2.87 -3.79
CA ASN A 155 16.51 2.37 -5.14
C ASN A 155 16.55 3.43 -6.25
N THR A 156 16.01 4.64 -6.04
CA THR A 156 15.94 5.69 -7.07
C THR A 156 16.89 6.87 -6.77
N GLU A 157 17.36 7.54 -7.81
CA GLU A 157 18.24 8.72 -7.68
C GLU A 157 17.41 10.00 -7.45
N SER A 158 16.32 10.18 -8.20
CA SER A 158 15.33 11.24 -8.03
C SER A 158 14.26 10.79 -7.03
N TRP A 159 14.49 11.06 -5.74
CA TRP A 159 13.50 10.82 -4.70
C TRP A 159 12.97 12.18 -4.23
N GLU A 160 11.67 12.40 -4.43
CA GLU A 160 10.96 13.59 -3.99
C GLU A 160 9.98 13.21 -2.87
N VAL A 161 9.97 14.00 -1.80
CA VAL A 161 9.01 13.79 -0.70
C VAL A 161 7.70 14.44 -1.12
N ALA A 162 6.68 13.64 -1.38
CA ALA A 162 5.32 14.15 -1.43
C ALA A 162 5.02 14.81 -0.07
N GLN A 163 4.88 16.14 -0.04
CA GLN A 163 4.41 16.85 1.13
C GLN A 163 2.93 16.49 1.30
N ILE A 164 2.67 15.46 2.11
CA ILE A 164 1.32 15.12 2.55
C ILE A 164 0.89 16.13 3.62
#